data_AF-A0A832AYU3-F1
#
_entry.id   AF-A0A832AYU3-F1
#
_cell.length_a   1.000
_cell.length_b   1.000
_cell.length_c   1.000
_cell.angle_alpha   90.00
_cell.angle_beta   90.00
_cell.angle_gamma   90.00
#
_symmetry.space_group_name_H-M   'P 1'
#
loop_
_entity.id
_entity.type
_entity.pdbx_description
1 polymer ?
#
loop_
_entity_poly.entity_id
_entity_poly.type
_entity_poly.pdbx_seq_one_letter_code
_entity_poly.pdbx_strand_id
1 'polypeptide(L)'
;MTHRSHAHAGEVVAWDVAERVARQLLWRVRPLDEHVAARLAADFAEATEHAEAIVTELTGLRSSRGPARAVVTDRGGWVTANIASFQQLLHPLGERLATGSARSRRALSPASRAASGVEVGVLLAWMSGRVLGQYDLLPVDGSGDGDIVYYVGPNVLELERRHGFAPREFRLWIAVHEVTHRMQFTGVPWLREHFLGLVERGMSFATPDGRVVLESLQRAASE
;
A
#
# COMPACT_ATOMS: atom_id res chain seq x y z
N MET A 1 23.02 5.29 7.60
CA MET A 1 22.50 5.32 8.98
C MET A 1 21.50 4.19 9.12
N THR A 2 21.82 3.18 9.91
CA THR A 2 20.99 1.99 10.11
C THR A 2 19.83 2.32 11.06
N HIS A 3 18.61 2.41 10.53
CA HIS A 3 17.40 2.48 11.36
C HIS A 3 17.28 1.16 12.14
N ARG A 4 17.70 1.16 13.40
CA ARG A 4 17.40 0.09 14.34
C ARG A 4 15.91 0.16 14.65
N SER A 5 15.15 -0.80 14.12
CA SER A 5 13.74 -1.01 14.47
C SER A 5 13.65 -1.28 15.97
N HIS A 6 13.13 -0.32 16.73
CA HIS A 6 12.71 -0.56 18.10
C HIS A 6 11.44 -1.40 18.04
N ALA A 7 11.53 -2.68 18.45
CA ALA A 7 10.36 -3.54 18.57
C ALA A 7 9.42 -2.93 19.62
N HIS A 8 8.24 -2.48 19.19
CA HIS A 8 7.21 -2.00 20.09
C HIS A 8 6.55 -3.19 20.79
N ALA A 9 6.28 -3.06 22.10
CA ALA A 9 5.51 -4.05 22.82
C ALA A 9 4.12 -4.20 22.16
N GLY A 10 3.70 -5.43 21.85
CA GLY A 10 2.40 -5.71 21.21
C GLY A 10 2.46 -5.98 19.71
N GLU A 11 3.61 -5.95 19.05
CA GLU A 11 3.70 -6.30 17.63
C GLU A 11 3.19 -7.74 17.35
N VAL A 12 2.25 -7.88 16.41
CA VAL A 12 1.70 -9.16 15.94
C VAL A 12 2.51 -9.81 14.84
N VAL A 13 3.31 -9.01 14.13
CA VAL A 13 4.03 -9.39 12.93
C VAL A 13 5.50 -9.01 13.13
N ALA A 14 6.42 -9.92 12.81
CA ALA A 14 7.83 -9.59 12.71
C ALA A 14 8.07 -8.87 11.38
N TRP A 15 7.96 -7.55 11.37
CA TRP A 15 7.99 -6.73 10.15
C TRP A 15 9.32 -6.80 9.40
N ASP A 16 10.42 -7.01 10.13
CA ASP A 16 11.74 -7.26 9.56
C ASP A 16 11.76 -8.58 8.77
N VAL A 17 11.04 -9.61 9.23
CA VAL A 17 10.86 -10.87 8.50
C VAL A 17 10.00 -10.64 7.26
N ALA A 18 8.89 -9.90 7.40
CA ALA A 18 8.00 -9.59 6.28
C ALA A 18 8.73 -8.86 5.16
N GLU A 19 9.51 -7.82 5.49
CA GLU A 19 10.30 -7.09 4.50
C GLU A 19 11.32 -7.99 3.80
N ARG A 20 12.07 -8.80 4.57
CA ARG A 20 13.06 -9.73 3.99
C ARG A 20 12.42 -10.74 3.05
N VAL A 21 11.32 -11.37 3.46
CA VAL A 21 10.59 -12.33 2.63
C VAL A 21 10.09 -11.68 1.36
N ALA A 22 9.49 -10.49 1.47
CA ALA A 22 8.96 -9.78 0.32
C ALA A 22 10.09 -9.40 -0.67
N ARG A 23 11.18 -8.82 -0.18
CA ARG A 23 12.37 -8.49 -0.98
C ARG A 23 12.98 -9.72 -1.64
N GLN A 24 13.04 -10.85 -0.92
CA GLN A 24 13.51 -12.10 -1.49
C GLN A 24 12.58 -12.55 -2.63
N LEU A 25 11.26 -12.54 -2.48
CA LEU A 25 10.40 -12.93 -3.60
C LEU A 25 10.52 -12.00 -4.82
N LEU A 26 10.90 -10.74 -4.59
CA LEU A 26 11.12 -9.74 -5.65
C LEU A 26 12.53 -9.77 -6.26
N TRP A 27 13.49 -10.56 -5.76
CA TRP A 27 14.90 -10.50 -6.20
C TRP A 27 15.10 -10.76 -7.71
N ARG A 28 14.17 -11.47 -8.35
CA ARG A 28 14.20 -11.76 -9.80
C ARG A 28 13.64 -10.64 -10.67
N VAL A 29 13.01 -9.63 -10.08
CA VAL A 29 12.45 -8.50 -10.82
C VAL A 29 13.60 -7.60 -11.25
N ARG A 30 13.83 -7.46 -12.55
CA ARG A 30 14.82 -6.49 -13.05
C ARG A 30 14.34 -5.07 -12.71
N PRO A 31 15.24 -4.21 -12.22
CA PRO A 31 14.95 -2.78 -12.11
C PRO A 31 14.59 -2.21 -13.48
N LEU A 32 13.80 -1.14 -13.48
CA LEU A 32 13.61 -0.35 -14.69
C LEU A 32 14.93 0.33 -15.07
N ASP A 33 15.16 0.45 -16.37
CA ASP A 33 16.19 1.33 -16.90
C ASP A 33 15.94 2.76 -16.42
N GLU A 34 16.99 3.47 -16.02
CA GLU A 34 16.89 4.80 -15.41
C GLU A 34 16.23 5.81 -16.35
N HIS A 35 16.55 5.74 -17.65
CA HIS A 35 15.96 6.62 -18.63
C HIS A 35 14.47 6.31 -18.87
N VAL A 36 14.10 5.02 -18.86
CA VAL A 36 12.68 4.61 -18.86
C VAL A 36 11.95 5.12 -17.61
N ALA A 37 12.55 4.97 -16.43
CA ALA A 37 11.95 5.42 -15.17
C ALA A 37 11.76 6.95 -15.15
N ALA A 38 12.75 7.72 -15.60
CA ALA A 38 12.69 9.17 -15.67
C ALA A 38 11.58 9.66 -16.62
N ARG A 39 11.44 9.05 -17.80
CA ARG A 39 10.34 9.37 -18.72
C ARG A 39 8.99 9.03 -18.10
N LEU A 40 8.85 7.85 -17.50
CA LEU A 40 7.61 7.45 -16.87
C LEU A 40 7.21 8.39 -15.72
N ALA A 41 8.19 8.88 -14.96
CA ALA A 41 7.96 9.88 -13.91
C ALA A 41 7.46 11.22 -14.47
N ALA A 42 8.06 11.70 -15.57
CA ALA A 42 7.58 12.91 -16.25
C ALA A 42 6.15 12.72 -16.80
N ASP A 43 5.88 11.58 -17.44
CA ASP A 43 4.56 11.27 -18.00
C ASP A 43 3.47 11.22 -16.91
N PHE A 44 3.77 10.62 -15.75
CA PHE A 44 2.83 10.59 -14.62
C PHE A 44 2.69 11.93 -13.92
N ALA A 45 3.72 12.78 -13.91
CA ALA A 45 3.60 14.14 -13.38
C ALA A 45 2.58 14.95 -14.21
N GLU A 46 2.71 14.95 -15.54
CA GLU A 46 1.76 15.61 -16.45
C GLU A 46 0.36 15.00 -16.32
N ALA A 47 0.25 13.67 -16.32
CA ALA A 47 -1.03 12.97 -16.20
C ALA A 47 -1.74 13.27 -14.87
N THR A 48 -0.99 13.39 -13.77
CA THR A 48 -1.53 13.69 -12.43
C THR A 48 -2.05 15.12 -12.36
N GLU A 49 -1.31 16.08 -12.90
CA GLU A 49 -1.75 17.48 -12.98
C GLU A 49 -3.04 17.60 -13.81
N HIS A 50 -3.08 16.95 -14.98
CA HIS A 50 -4.27 16.95 -15.82
C HIS A 50 -5.45 16.23 -15.16
N ALA A 51 -5.21 15.11 -14.49
CA ALA A 51 -6.23 14.39 -13.73
C ALA A 51 -6.82 15.26 -12.62
N GLU A 52 -6.02 16.03 -11.90
CA GLU A 52 -6.50 16.97 -10.86
C GLU A 52 -7.41 18.05 -11.45
N ALA A 53 -7.08 18.60 -12.62
CA ALA A 53 -7.97 19.53 -13.31
C ALA A 53 -9.31 18.87 -13.67
N ILE A 54 -9.29 17.68 -14.28
CA ILE A 54 -10.50 16.93 -14.68
C ILE A 54 -11.39 16.63 -13.47
N VAL A 55 -10.82 16.07 -12.40
CA VAL A 55 -11.60 15.70 -11.21
C VAL A 55 -12.19 16.93 -10.54
N THR A 56 -11.44 18.03 -10.45
CA THR A 56 -11.93 19.30 -9.89
C THR A 56 -13.11 19.83 -10.71
N GLU A 57 -12.99 19.86 -12.03
CA GLU A 57 -14.04 20.36 -12.93
C GLU A 57 -15.33 19.54 -12.83
N LEU A 58 -15.21 18.21 -12.83
CA LEU A 58 -16.37 17.32 -12.86
C LEU A 58 -17.05 17.14 -11.51
N THR A 59 -16.30 17.17 -10.41
CA THR A 59 -16.83 16.84 -9.07
C THR A 59 -16.98 18.06 -8.16
N GLY A 60 -16.28 19.16 -8.47
CA GLY A 60 -16.15 20.31 -7.58
C GLY A 60 -15.27 20.07 -6.34
N LEU A 61 -14.74 18.86 -6.15
CA LEU A 61 -13.84 18.54 -5.05
C LEU A 61 -12.52 19.30 -5.22
N ARG A 62 -11.97 19.79 -4.11
CA ARG A 62 -10.65 20.42 -4.05
C ARG A 62 -9.88 19.85 -2.87
N SER A 63 -8.60 19.55 -3.10
CA SER A 63 -7.73 19.07 -2.04
C SER A 63 -7.43 20.19 -1.04
N SER A 64 -7.58 19.89 0.25
CA SER A 64 -7.09 20.77 1.34
C SER A 64 -5.55 20.72 1.52
N ARG A 65 -4.86 19.86 0.76
CA ARG A 65 -3.42 19.56 0.92
C ARG A 65 -2.51 20.13 -0.17
N GLY A 66 -3.06 20.94 -1.08
CA GLY A 66 -2.31 21.51 -2.21
C GLY A 66 -2.43 20.67 -3.48
N PRO A 67 -1.55 20.87 -4.48
CA PRO A 67 -1.55 20.13 -5.74
C PRO A 67 -1.05 18.69 -5.58
N ALA A 68 -1.63 17.74 -6.32
CA ALA A 68 -1.22 16.34 -6.32
C ALA A 68 0.23 16.17 -6.83
N ARG A 69 1.01 15.33 -6.16
CA ARG A 69 2.38 14.99 -6.59
C ARG A 69 2.49 13.52 -6.99
N ALA A 70 2.99 13.27 -8.19
CA ALA A 70 3.23 11.93 -8.71
C ALA A 70 4.59 11.39 -8.24
N VAL A 71 4.61 10.13 -7.80
CA VAL A 71 5.86 9.37 -7.57
C VAL A 71 5.77 8.03 -8.25
N VAL A 72 6.72 7.76 -9.15
CA VAL A 72 6.87 6.43 -9.76
C VAL A 72 7.81 5.60 -8.90
N THR A 73 7.37 4.40 -8.54
CA THR A 73 8.12 3.45 -7.73
C THR A 73 8.17 2.08 -8.40
N ASP A 74 9.09 1.22 -7.94
CA ASP A 74 9.11 -0.19 -8.32
C ASP A 74 8.37 -1.06 -7.29
N ARG A 75 8.32 -2.37 -7.53
CA ARG A 75 7.62 -3.32 -6.65
C ARG A 75 8.22 -3.35 -5.24
N GLY A 76 9.54 -3.21 -5.12
CA GLY A 76 10.24 -3.22 -3.84
C GLY A 76 9.99 -1.94 -3.05
N GLY A 77 10.06 -0.80 -3.73
CA GLY A 77 9.71 0.51 -3.17
C GLY A 77 8.25 0.57 -2.72
N TRP A 78 7.33 -0.02 -3.48
CA TRP A 78 5.92 -0.16 -3.06
C TRP A 78 5.79 -0.98 -1.77
N VAL A 79 6.49 -2.12 -1.66
CA VAL A 79 6.48 -2.93 -0.43
C VAL A 79 7.00 -2.13 0.75
N THR A 80 8.16 -1.48 0.61
CA THR A 80 8.74 -0.68 1.70
C THR A 80 7.82 0.46 2.14
N ALA A 81 7.20 1.16 1.19
CA ALA A 81 6.26 2.24 1.50
C ALA A 81 5.02 1.73 2.24
N ASN A 82 4.52 0.54 1.92
CA ASN A 82 3.29 -0.01 2.48
C ASN A 82 3.48 -0.72 3.83
N ILE A 83 4.68 -1.25 4.12
CA ILE A 83 4.93 -1.99 5.37
C ILE A 83 4.47 -1.19 6.59
N ALA A 84 4.77 0.10 6.62
CA ALA A 84 4.44 0.89 7.79
C ALA A 84 2.95 1.31 7.85
N SER A 85 2.25 1.40 6.72
CA SER A 85 0.78 1.50 6.69
C SER A 85 0.12 0.25 7.28
N PHE A 86 0.63 -0.95 6.92
CA PHE A 86 0.19 -2.21 7.50
C PHE A 86 0.55 -2.35 8.99
N GLN A 87 1.70 -1.81 9.42
CA GLN A 87 2.06 -1.71 10.85
C GLN A 87 1.02 -0.93 11.63
N GLN A 88 0.65 0.26 11.15
CA GLN A 88 -0.36 1.10 11.79
C GLN A 88 -1.73 0.42 11.83
N LEU A 89 -2.15 -0.22 10.74
CA LEU A 89 -3.43 -0.94 10.67
C LEU A 89 -3.50 -2.11 11.66
N LEU A 90 -2.40 -2.86 11.83
CA LEU A 90 -2.38 -4.03 12.71
C LEU A 90 -2.04 -3.70 14.17
N HIS A 91 -1.66 -2.46 14.48
CA HIS A 91 -1.32 -2.05 15.84
C HIS A 91 -2.45 -2.29 16.85
N PRO A 92 -3.73 -1.90 16.59
CA PRO A 92 -4.82 -2.13 17.55
C PRO A 92 -5.07 -3.62 17.82
N LEU A 93 -4.85 -4.48 16.83
CA LEU A 93 -4.97 -5.94 17.01
C LEU A 93 -3.92 -6.45 17.99
N GLY A 94 -2.70 -5.94 17.91
CA GLY A 94 -1.60 -6.27 18.81
C GLY A 94 -1.87 -5.91 20.26
N GLU A 95 -2.40 -4.72 20.51
CA GLU A 95 -2.79 -4.27 21.86
C GLU A 95 -3.90 -5.15 22.46
N ARG A 96 -4.88 -5.55 21.64
CA ARG A 96 -5.96 -6.46 22.07
C ARG A 96 -5.43 -7.86 22.41
N LEU A 97 -4.50 -8.39 21.62
CA LEU A 97 -3.89 -9.69 21.91
C LEU A 97 -3.01 -9.65 23.16
N ALA A 98 -2.34 -8.51 23.42
CA ALA A 98 -1.49 -8.31 24.59
C ALA A 98 -2.30 -8.23 25.89
N THR A 99 -3.50 -7.65 25.85
CA THR A 99 -4.43 -7.53 26.99
C THR A 99 -5.38 -8.74 27.13
N GLY A 100 -5.39 -9.64 26.15
CA GLY A 100 -6.26 -10.82 26.12
C GLY A 100 -5.79 -12.01 26.97
N SER A 101 -6.45 -13.14 26.74
CA SER A 101 -6.17 -14.40 27.44
C SER A 101 -4.72 -14.89 27.28
N ALA A 102 -4.27 -15.84 28.10
CA ALA A 102 -2.96 -16.48 27.91
C ALA A 102 -2.80 -17.11 26.51
N ARG A 103 -3.88 -17.63 25.92
CA ARG A 103 -3.89 -18.12 24.53
C ARG A 103 -3.70 -16.99 23.53
N SER A 104 -4.36 -15.86 23.74
CA SER A 104 -4.23 -14.65 22.89
C SER A 104 -2.80 -14.10 22.93
N ARG A 105 -2.18 -14.03 24.12
CA ARG A 105 -0.78 -13.61 24.27
C ARG A 105 0.21 -14.58 23.64
N ARG A 106 -0.13 -15.87 23.51
CA ARG A 106 0.71 -16.85 22.78
C ARG A 106 0.81 -16.53 21.29
N ALA A 107 -0.20 -15.87 20.71
CA ALA A 107 -0.15 -15.38 19.33
C ALA A 107 0.90 -14.27 19.14
N LEU A 108 1.34 -13.61 20.21
CA LEU A 108 2.44 -12.64 20.21
C LEU A 108 3.81 -13.27 20.48
N SER A 109 3.89 -14.60 20.57
CA SER A 109 5.18 -15.29 20.77
C SER A 109 6.13 -15.01 19.60
N PRO A 110 7.46 -14.99 19.81
CA PRO A 110 8.42 -14.73 18.74
C PRO A 110 8.23 -15.63 17.51
N ALA A 111 7.91 -16.91 17.72
CA ALA A 111 7.63 -17.86 16.64
C ALA A 111 6.35 -17.51 15.87
N SER A 112 5.27 -17.15 16.57
CA SER A 112 3.99 -16.74 15.94
C SER A 112 4.14 -15.45 15.13
N ARG A 113 4.86 -14.45 15.67
CA ARG A 113 5.14 -13.21 14.95
C ARG A 113 6.01 -13.43 13.72
N ALA A 114 7.00 -14.32 13.81
CA ALA A 114 7.86 -14.68 12.68
C ALA A 114 7.05 -15.36 11.57
N ALA A 115 6.17 -16.32 11.92
CA ALA A 115 5.27 -16.96 10.97
C ALA A 115 4.34 -15.93 10.29
N SER A 116 3.72 -15.05 11.07
CA SER A 116 2.88 -13.96 10.55
C SER A 116 3.69 -13.00 9.65
N GLY A 117 4.95 -12.73 10.02
CA GLY A 117 5.90 -11.99 9.19
C GLY A 117 6.12 -12.63 7.83
N VAL A 118 6.31 -13.95 7.77
CA VAL A 118 6.41 -14.67 6.50
C VAL A 118 5.13 -14.52 5.68
N GLU A 119 3.97 -14.78 6.27
CA GLU A 119 2.66 -14.69 5.59
C GLU A 119 2.42 -13.29 4.99
N VAL A 120 2.63 -12.24 5.79
CA VAL A 120 2.50 -10.85 5.34
C VAL A 120 3.53 -10.52 4.27
N GLY A 121 4.77 -10.98 4.39
CA GLY A 121 5.80 -10.77 3.38
C GLY A 121 5.46 -11.41 2.03
N VAL A 122 4.91 -12.63 2.04
CA VAL A 122 4.42 -13.29 0.81
C VAL A 122 3.26 -12.52 0.19
N LEU A 123 2.29 -12.11 1.00
CA LEU A 123 1.14 -11.32 0.56
C LEU A 123 1.59 -10.00 -0.10
N LEU A 124 2.45 -9.23 0.57
CA LEU A 124 2.96 -7.96 0.05
C LEU A 124 3.72 -8.13 -1.27
N ALA A 125 4.57 -9.15 -1.38
CA ALA A 125 5.26 -9.44 -2.64
C ALA A 125 4.27 -9.77 -3.77
N TRP A 126 3.26 -10.59 -3.50
CA TRP A 126 2.23 -10.94 -4.48
C TRP A 126 1.39 -9.73 -4.90
N MET A 127 0.96 -8.90 -3.95
CA MET A 127 0.20 -7.67 -4.21
C MET A 127 1.00 -6.66 -5.04
N SER A 128 2.29 -6.50 -4.73
CA SER A 128 3.17 -5.56 -5.44
C SER A 128 3.26 -5.82 -6.95
N GLY A 129 2.93 -7.03 -7.42
CA GLY A 129 2.88 -7.37 -8.85
C GLY A 129 1.57 -7.01 -9.56
N ARG A 130 0.53 -6.59 -8.82
CA ARG A 130 -0.82 -6.33 -9.33
C ARG A 130 -1.28 -4.89 -9.15
N VAL A 131 -0.77 -4.19 -8.14
CA VAL A 131 -1.11 -2.78 -7.90
C VAL A 131 -0.54 -1.89 -9.01
N LEU A 132 -1.34 -0.98 -9.58
CA LEU A 132 -0.92 -0.07 -10.64
C LEU A 132 -0.61 1.34 -10.13
N GLY A 133 -1.44 1.82 -9.21
CA GLY A 133 -1.26 3.04 -8.46
C GLY A 133 -1.80 2.87 -7.04
N GLN A 134 -1.43 3.80 -6.16
CA GLN A 134 -1.97 3.85 -4.82
C GLN A 134 -1.97 5.28 -4.29
N TYR A 135 -3.16 5.76 -3.92
CA TYR A 135 -3.30 6.77 -2.89
C TYR A 135 -3.35 6.11 -1.51
N ASP A 136 -2.31 6.33 -0.68
CA ASP A 136 -2.27 5.77 0.67
C ASP A 136 -3.02 6.66 1.68
N LEU A 137 -3.96 6.05 2.39
CA LEU A 137 -4.73 6.69 3.46
C LEU A 137 -3.94 6.84 4.75
N LEU A 138 -2.83 6.13 4.92
CA LEU A 138 -2.04 6.08 6.14
C LEU A 138 -0.57 6.43 5.88
N PRO A 139 -0.25 7.70 5.58
CA PRO A 139 1.13 8.12 5.47
C PRO A 139 1.83 7.91 6.82
N VAL A 140 2.98 7.25 6.77
CA VAL A 140 3.70 6.70 7.91
C VAL A 140 4.24 7.78 8.85
N ASP A 141 4.42 9.00 8.36
CA ASP A 141 5.39 9.88 8.99
C ASP A 141 4.83 11.11 9.69
N GLY A 142 3.54 11.47 9.56
CA GLY A 142 3.03 12.75 10.08
C GLY A 142 3.77 14.01 9.58
N SER A 143 4.85 13.84 8.81
CA SER A 143 5.42 14.82 7.90
C SER A 143 4.32 15.12 6.88
N GLY A 144 4.10 16.40 6.59
CA GLY A 144 2.99 16.87 5.74
C GLY A 144 3.00 16.38 4.28
N ASP A 145 3.63 15.25 3.98
CA ASP A 145 3.80 14.64 2.66
C ASP A 145 2.72 13.60 2.31
N GLY A 146 1.60 13.57 3.06
CA GLY A 146 0.42 12.73 2.82
C GLY A 146 -0.39 13.11 1.56
N ASP A 147 0.34 13.41 0.49
CA ASP A 147 -0.09 14.07 -0.73
C ASP A 147 0.55 13.47 -2.00
N ILE A 148 1.17 12.31 -1.85
CA ILE A 148 1.82 11.59 -2.94
C ILE A 148 0.86 10.58 -3.53
N VAL A 149 0.74 10.59 -4.86
CA VAL A 149 0.11 9.55 -5.65
C VAL A 149 1.21 8.64 -6.20
N TYR A 150 1.23 7.40 -5.72
CA TYR A 150 2.24 6.43 -6.14
C TYR A 150 1.80 5.67 -7.37
N TYR A 151 2.72 5.40 -8.30
CA TYR A 151 2.49 4.57 -9.48
C TYR A 151 3.55 3.46 -9.56
N VAL A 152 3.14 2.20 -9.69
CA VAL A 152 4.04 1.06 -9.75
C VAL A 152 4.47 0.84 -11.21
N GLY A 153 5.53 1.55 -11.59
CA GLY A 153 5.97 1.69 -12.98
C GLY A 153 6.14 0.36 -13.74
N PRO A 154 6.80 -0.67 -13.17
CA PRO A 154 6.94 -1.97 -13.84
C PRO A 154 5.61 -2.61 -14.24
N ASN A 155 4.59 -2.49 -13.38
CA ASN A 155 3.27 -3.08 -13.63
C ASN A 155 2.53 -2.31 -14.70
N VAL A 156 2.57 -0.98 -14.65
CA VAL A 156 1.99 -0.11 -15.69
C VAL A 156 2.56 -0.48 -17.05
N LEU A 157 3.89 -0.51 -17.17
CA LEU A 157 4.58 -0.84 -18.42
C LEU A 157 4.30 -2.28 -18.89
N GLU A 158 4.15 -3.23 -17.96
CA GLU A 158 3.77 -4.61 -18.28
C GLU A 158 2.36 -4.69 -18.87
N LEU A 159 1.39 -4.01 -18.26
CA LEU A 159 0.01 -3.97 -18.75
C LEU A 159 -0.11 -3.22 -20.08
N GLU A 160 0.57 -2.08 -20.23
CA GLU A 160 0.63 -1.34 -21.50
C GLU A 160 1.06 -2.26 -22.65
N ARG A 161 2.17 -2.99 -22.46
CA ARG A 161 2.67 -3.92 -23.48
C ARG A 161 1.77 -5.12 -23.70
N ARG A 162 1.25 -5.72 -22.62
CA ARG A 162 0.42 -6.93 -22.70
C ARG A 162 -0.88 -6.69 -23.45
N HIS A 163 -1.51 -5.54 -23.23
CA HIS A 163 -2.82 -5.23 -23.78
C HIS A 163 -2.78 -4.23 -24.96
N GLY A 164 -1.60 -3.70 -25.28
CA GLY A 164 -1.45 -2.73 -26.37
C GLY A 164 -2.12 -1.40 -26.07
N PHE A 165 -2.22 -1.01 -24.79
CA PHE A 165 -2.82 0.26 -24.43
C PHE A 165 -1.98 1.43 -24.93
N ALA A 166 -2.66 2.47 -25.43
CA ALA A 166 -2.00 3.72 -25.76
C ALA A 166 -1.46 4.36 -24.46
N PRO A 167 -0.13 4.59 -24.33
CA PRO A 167 0.47 4.90 -23.04
C PRO A 167 -0.08 6.17 -22.37
N ARG A 168 -0.33 7.23 -23.15
CA ARG A 168 -0.80 8.50 -22.61
C ARG A 168 -2.20 8.38 -22.02
N GLU A 169 -3.11 7.77 -22.75
CA GLU A 169 -4.51 7.56 -22.36
C GLU A 169 -4.61 6.63 -21.17
N PHE A 170 -3.83 5.54 -21.15
CA PHE A 170 -3.85 4.58 -20.05
C PHE A 170 -3.30 5.19 -18.76
N ARG A 171 -2.19 5.91 -18.83
CA ARG A 171 -1.61 6.57 -17.65
C ARG A 171 -2.51 7.67 -17.11
N LEU A 172 -3.16 8.45 -17.99
CA LEU A 172 -4.17 9.43 -17.57
C LEU A 172 -5.37 8.75 -16.91
N TRP A 173 -5.83 7.61 -17.42
CA TRP A 173 -6.90 6.84 -16.81
C TRP A 173 -6.54 6.38 -15.39
N ILE A 174 -5.32 5.86 -15.19
CA ILE A 174 -4.81 5.53 -13.84
C ILE A 174 -4.75 6.80 -12.98
N ALA A 175 -4.18 7.89 -13.47
CA ALA A 175 -4.04 9.13 -12.72
C ALA A 175 -5.40 9.70 -12.29
N VAL A 176 -6.42 9.67 -13.16
CA VAL A 176 -7.79 10.08 -12.81
C VAL A 176 -8.36 9.20 -11.70
N HIS A 177 -8.16 7.89 -11.76
CA HIS A 177 -8.61 6.97 -10.71
C HIS A 177 -7.97 7.32 -9.35
N GLU A 178 -6.64 7.42 -9.31
CA GLU A 178 -5.91 7.68 -8.08
C GLU A 178 -6.16 9.09 -7.52
N VAL A 179 -6.20 10.11 -8.38
CA VAL A 179 -6.48 11.49 -7.97
C VAL A 179 -7.91 11.64 -7.48
N THR A 180 -8.87 10.89 -8.03
CA THR A 180 -10.24 10.86 -7.51
C THR A 180 -10.25 10.38 -6.06
N HIS A 181 -9.55 9.29 -5.76
CA HIS A 181 -9.42 8.80 -4.38
C HIS A 181 -8.73 9.82 -3.48
N ARG A 182 -7.63 10.42 -3.95
CA ARG A 182 -6.98 11.50 -3.22
C ARG A 182 -7.97 12.61 -2.88
N MET A 183 -8.72 13.12 -3.86
CA MET A 183 -9.67 14.22 -3.65
C MET A 183 -10.84 13.86 -2.74
N GLN A 184 -11.30 12.61 -2.76
CA GLN A 184 -12.31 12.15 -1.80
C GLN A 184 -11.78 12.31 -0.37
N PHE A 185 -10.57 11.85 -0.09
CA PHE A 185 -10.02 11.84 1.27
C PHE A 185 -9.37 13.14 1.71
N THR A 186 -8.98 14.03 0.79
CA THR A 186 -8.43 15.35 1.12
C THR A 186 -9.44 16.49 0.97
N GLY A 187 -10.49 16.29 0.17
CA GLY A 187 -11.56 17.28 -0.07
C GLY A 187 -12.81 17.08 0.76
N VAL A 188 -13.03 15.88 1.34
CA VAL A 188 -14.17 15.59 2.23
C VAL A 188 -13.67 15.37 3.67
N PRO A 189 -13.79 16.37 4.57
CA PRO A 189 -13.11 16.35 5.88
C PRO A 189 -13.46 15.16 6.78
N TRP A 190 -14.72 14.71 6.75
CA TRP A 190 -15.20 13.63 7.63
C TRP A 190 -14.84 12.22 7.12
N LEU A 191 -14.49 12.07 5.84
CA LEU A 191 -14.41 10.77 5.20
C LEU A 191 -13.29 9.89 5.78
N ARG A 192 -12.11 10.48 5.98
CA ARG A 192 -10.94 9.77 6.52
C ARG A 192 -11.21 9.17 7.89
N GLU A 193 -11.69 9.98 8.83
CA GLU A 193 -12.00 9.53 10.19
C GLU A 193 -13.12 8.49 10.18
N HIS A 194 -14.19 8.73 9.42
CA HIS A 194 -15.29 7.80 9.30
C HIS A 194 -14.86 6.43 8.75
N PHE A 195 -14.06 6.43 7.69
CA PHE A 195 -13.52 5.21 7.09
C PHE A 195 -12.63 4.44 8.05
N LEU A 196 -11.68 5.11 8.72
CA LEU A 196 -10.80 4.47 9.70
C LEU A 196 -11.61 3.88 10.88
N GLY A 197 -12.65 4.59 11.35
CA GLY A 197 -13.55 4.06 12.37
C GLY A 197 -14.35 2.84 11.91
N LEU A 198 -14.72 2.75 10.62
CA LEU A 198 -15.35 1.54 10.06
C LEU A 198 -14.37 0.37 10.01
N VAL A 199 -13.13 0.61 9.58
CA VAL A 199 -12.08 -0.41 9.53
C VAL A 199 -11.78 -0.95 10.94
N GLU A 200 -11.62 -0.06 11.92
CA GLU A 200 -11.39 -0.45 13.32
C GLU A 200 -12.54 -1.31 13.87
N ARG A 201 -13.80 -0.89 13.64
CA ARG A 201 -14.97 -1.69 14.01
C ARG A 201 -14.99 -3.04 13.30
N GLY A 202 -14.66 -3.10 12.02
CA GLY A 202 -14.60 -4.35 11.26
C GLY A 202 -13.55 -5.32 11.79
N MET A 203 -12.33 -4.82 12.05
CA MET A 203 -11.25 -5.59 12.69
C MET A 203 -11.63 -6.05 14.10
N SER A 204 -12.54 -5.34 14.77
CA SER A 204 -12.97 -5.71 16.11
C SER A 204 -13.68 -7.08 16.18
N PHE A 205 -14.32 -7.48 15.06
CA PHE A 205 -15.03 -8.74 14.88
C PHE A 205 -14.19 -9.85 14.23
N ALA A 206 -13.06 -9.51 13.60
CA ALA A 206 -12.20 -10.47 12.94
C ALA A 206 -11.32 -11.20 13.97
N THR A 207 -11.57 -12.48 14.19
CA THR A 207 -10.55 -13.40 14.71
C THR A 207 -9.64 -13.80 13.54
N PRO A 208 -8.33 -13.50 13.57
CA PRO A 208 -7.44 -13.96 12.52
C PRO A 208 -7.31 -15.49 12.62
N ASP A 209 -7.83 -16.20 11.63
CA ASP A 209 -7.47 -17.59 11.39
C ASP A 209 -6.56 -17.62 10.15
N GLY A 210 -5.25 -17.72 10.36
CA GLY A 210 -4.24 -17.63 9.29
C GLY A 210 -4.42 -18.66 8.18
N ARG A 211 -5.14 -19.77 8.47
CA ARG A 211 -5.54 -20.76 7.47
C ARG A 211 -6.46 -20.19 6.39
N VAL A 212 -7.37 -19.29 6.76
CA VAL A 212 -8.34 -18.68 5.84
C VAL A 212 -7.63 -17.75 4.85
N VAL A 213 -6.59 -17.03 5.30
CA VAL A 213 -5.78 -16.15 4.44
C VAL A 213 -5.00 -16.98 3.41
N LEU A 214 -4.38 -18.08 3.85
CA LEU A 214 -3.63 -18.97 2.97
C LEU A 214 -4.53 -19.65 1.92
N GLU A 215 -5.72 -20.12 2.33
CA GLU A 215 -6.70 -20.70 1.42
C GLU A 215 -7.25 -19.68 0.41
N SER A 216 -7.37 -18.42 0.80
CA SER A 216 -7.81 -17.33 -0.08
C SER A 216 -6.74 -16.99 -1.13
N LEU A 217 -5.46 -16.98 -0.74
CA LEU A 217 -4.34 -16.79 -1.66
C LEU A 217 -4.17 -17.95 -2.64
N GLN A 218 -4.39 -19.20 -2.18
CA GLN A 218 -4.36 -20.37 -3.06
C GLN A 218 -5.47 -20.32 -4.10
N ARG A 219 -6.69 -19.92 -3.71
CA ARG A 219 -7.82 -19.72 -4.65
C ARG A 219 -7.52 -18.63 -5.69
N ALA A 220 -6.99 -17.49 -5.26
CA ALA A 220 -6.63 -16.38 -6.16
C ALA A 220 -5.41 -16.67 -7.06
N ALA A 221 -4.61 -17.70 -6.76
CA ALA A 221 -3.51 -18.17 -7.59
C ALA A 221 -3.94 -19.25 -8.60
N SER A 222 -5.10 -19.87 -8.39
CA SER A 222 -5.72 -20.86 -9.29
C SER A 222 -6.70 -20.26 -10.30
N GLU A 223 -6.99 -18.96 -10.18
CA GLU A 223 -7.73 -18.13 -11.16
C GLU A 223 -6.75 -17.35 -12.05
#